data_AF-A0AAV0WGQ0-F1
#
_entry.id   AF-A0AAV0WGQ0-F1
#
_cell.length_a   1.000
_cell.length_b   1.000
_cell.length_c   1.000
_cell.angle_alpha   90.00
_cell.angle_beta   90.00
_cell.angle_gamma   90.00
#
_symmetry.space_group_name_H-M   'P 1'
#
loop_
_entity.id
_entity.type
_entity.pdbx_description
1 polymer ?
#
loop_
_entity_poly.entity_id
_entity_poly.type
_entity_poly.pdbx_seq_one_letter_code
_entity_poly.pdbx_strand_id
1 'polypeptide(L)'
;MQDQLDSILKSLNEVKSTQNKMITSINEQNKTLKSFNKRFDDLSTEINKLATENSFLKTKISELENKLIQIEKTTLTTQLDELNILNELADRQSRAQNIILYNLPENLNNTQIPISDGDNLKLIFKEMKVDYNPINFNRLGKPSDRTRPLKITLADKKIYL
;
A
#
# COMPACT_ATOMS: atom_id res chain seq x y z
N MET A 1 46.72 -90.09 28.41
CA MET A 1 45.25 -89.92 28.50
C MET A 1 44.86 -88.83 29.49
N GLN A 2 45.43 -88.79 30.71
CA GLN A 2 45.10 -87.76 31.71
C GLN A 2 45.43 -86.33 31.24
N ASP A 3 46.65 -86.09 30.74
CA ASP A 3 47.08 -84.74 30.28
C ASP A 3 46.24 -84.19 29.12
N GLN A 4 45.76 -85.08 28.24
CA GLN A 4 44.85 -84.71 27.15
C GLN A 4 43.48 -84.30 27.69
N LEU A 5 42.99 -84.98 28.73
CA LEU A 5 41.73 -84.66 29.39
C LEU A 5 41.79 -83.28 30.07
N ASP A 6 42.90 -82.98 30.74
CA ASP A 6 43.12 -81.70 31.42
C ASP A 6 43.26 -80.54 30.43
N SER A 7 43.91 -80.76 29.28
CA SER A 7 43.99 -79.79 28.18
C SER A 7 42.60 -79.48 27.58
N ILE A 8 41.75 -80.51 27.42
CA ILE A 8 40.37 -80.35 26.96
C ILE A 8 39.55 -79.56 27.99
N LEU A 9 39.67 -79.88 29.27
CA LEU A 9 38.98 -79.15 30.35
C LEU A 9 39.37 -77.67 30.39
N LYS A 10 40.66 -77.37 30.21
CA LYS A 10 41.15 -75.99 30.17
C LYS A 10 40.57 -75.22 28.98
N SER A 11 40.62 -75.81 27.77
CA SER A 11 40.05 -75.17 26.58
C SER A 11 38.54 -74.98 26.68
N LEU A 12 37.81 -75.94 27.27
CA LEU A 12 36.37 -75.82 27.53
C LEU A 12 36.05 -74.63 28.45
N ASN A 13 36.84 -74.43 29.50
CA ASN A 13 36.68 -73.30 30.42
C ASN A 13 36.97 -71.95 29.74
N GLU A 14 37.98 -71.89 28.87
CA GLU A 14 38.28 -70.70 28.05
C GLU A 14 37.15 -70.38 27.07
N VAL A 15 36.59 -71.39 26.39
CA VAL A 15 35.43 -71.26 25.51
C VAL A 15 34.23 -70.72 26.29
N LYS A 16 33.93 -71.28 27.47
CA LYS A 16 32.83 -70.84 28.31
C LYS A 16 33.00 -69.39 28.78
N SER A 17 34.22 -69.00 29.17
CA SER A 17 34.55 -67.63 29.54
C SER A 17 34.34 -66.66 28.37
N THR A 18 34.79 -67.04 27.17
CA THR A 18 34.64 -66.24 25.96
C THR A 18 33.16 -66.10 25.55
N GLN A 19 32.38 -67.18 25.63
CA GLN A 19 30.93 -67.13 25.40
C GLN A 19 30.25 -66.15 26.35
N ASN A 20 30.55 -66.20 27.64
CA ASN A 20 29.96 -65.28 28.61
C ASN A 20 30.26 -63.81 28.29
N LYS A 21 31.50 -63.48 27.91
CA LYS A 21 31.86 -62.12 27.46
C LYS A 21 31.08 -61.70 26.22
N MET A 22 30.92 -62.61 25.27
CA MET A 22 30.18 -62.36 24.03
C MET A 22 28.69 -62.09 24.32
N ILE A 23 28.07 -62.87 25.20
CA ILE A 23 26.68 -62.66 25.64
C ILE A 23 26.51 -61.27 26.28
N THR A 24 27.41 -60.88 27.18
CA THR A 24 27.36 -59.55 27.82
C THR A 24 27.49 -58.43 26.78
N SER A 25 28.44 -58.54 25.86
CA SER A 25 28.64 -57.54 24.80
C SER A 25 27.43 -57.42 23.86
N ILE A 26 26.84 -58.54 23.45
CA ILE A 26 25.61 -58.56 22.62
C ILE A 26 24.45 -57.91 23.38
N ASN A 27 24.29 -58.18 24.67
CA ASN A 27 23.23 -57.57 25.48
C ASN A 27 23.42 -56.07 25.63
N GLU A 28 24.65 -55.59 25.79
CA GLU A 28 24.96 -54.15 25.82
C GLU A 28 24.65 -53.51 24.46
N GLN A 29 25.13 -54.09 23.35
CA GLN A 29 24.83 -53.60 22.00
C GLN A 29 23.33 -53.52 21.72
N ASN A 30 22.56 -54.52 22.15
CA ASN A 30 21.10 -54.52 22.02
C ASN A 30 20.44 -53.37 22.80
N LYS A 31 20.96 -52.98 23.96
CA LYS A 31 20.46 -51.81 24.71
C LYS A 31 20.77 -50.52 23.95
N THR A 32 21.97 -50.39 23.39
CA THR A 32 22.37 -49.22 22.59
C THR A 32 21.55 -49.10 21.32
N LEU A 33 21.25 -50.22 20.65
CA LEU A 33 20.44 -50.23 19.44
C LEU A 33 18.99 -49.81 19.74
N LYS A 34 18.42 -50.28 20.86
CA LYS A 34 17.09 -49.83 21.31
C LYS A 34 17.05 -48.33 21.61
N SER A 35 18.08 -47.78 22.26
CA SER A 35 18.12 -46.34 22.55
C SER A 35 18.31 -45.51 21.28
N PHE A 36 19.07 -46.01 20.30
CA PHE A 36 19.22 -45.40 18.99
C PHE A 36 17.89 -45.37 18.22
N ASN A 37 17.18 -46.49 18.14
CA ASN A 37 15.87 -46.55 17.48
C ASN A 37 14.88 -45.57 18.09
N LYS A 38 14.82 -45.48 19.43
CA LYS A 38 13.97 -44.50 20.09
C LYS A 38 14.31 -43.07 19.70
N ARG A 39 15.60 -42.70 19.69
CA ARG A 39 16.04 -41.36 19.26
C ARG A 39 15.70 -41.10 17.79
N PHE A 40 15.77 -42.11 16.94
CA PHE A 40 15.39 -42.01 15.53
C PHE A 40 13.89 -41.76 15.35
N ASP A 41 13.05 -42.44 16.14
CA ASP A 41 11.60 -42.24 16.14
C ASP A 41 11.23 -40.84 16.66
N ASP A 42 11.89 -40.38 17.73
CA ASP A 42 11.72 -39.04 18.28
C ASP A 42 12.08 -37.96 17.24
N LEU A 43 13.22 -38.12 16.55
CA LEU A 43 13.64 -37.21 15.48
C LEU A 43 12.69 -37.21 14.29
N SER A 44 12.22 -38.38 13.86
CA SER A 44 11.25 -38.50 12.77
C SER A 44 9.94 -37.78 13.09
N THR A 45 9.50 -37.88 14.34
CA THR A 45 8.31 -37.17 14.83
C THR A 45 8.50 -35.66 14.79
N GLU A 46 9.66 -35.17 15.23
CA GLU A 46 9.95 -33.74 15.25
C GLU A 46 10.08 -33.15 13.84
N ILE A 47 10.70 -33.88 12.91
CA ILE A 47 10.78 -33.49 11.49
C ILE A 47 9.38 -33.33 10.88
N ASN A 48 8.45 -34.24 11.20
CA ASN A 48 7.07 -34.15 10.70
C ASN A 48 6.32 -32.93 11.26
N LYS A 49 6.54 -32.58 12.54
CA LYS A 49 5.98 -31.35 13.12
C LYS A 49 6.51 -30.11 12.40
N LEU A 50 7.84 -30.03 12.22
CA LEU A 50 8.48 -28.92 11.52
C LEU A 50 7.99 -28.79 10.07
N ALA A 51 7.81 -29.91 9.36
CA ALA A 51 7.27 -29.90 8.01
C ALA A 51 5.84 -29.34 7.96
N THR A 52 5.00 -29.73 8.93
CA THR A 52 3.62 -29.24 9.05
C THR A 52 3.57 -27.75 9.36
N GLU A 53 4.37 -27.29 10.33
CA GLU A 53 4.45 -25.87 10.68
C GLU A 53 4.97 -25.02 9.53
N ASN A 54 5.98 -25.49 8.80
CA ASN A 54 6.52 -24.81 7.63
C ASN A 54 5.46 -24.68 6.51
N SER A 55 4.65 -25.74 6.30
CA SER A 55 3.53 -25.67 5.36
C SER A 55 2.50 -24.61 5.78
N PHE A 56 2.18 -24.54 7.07
CA PHE A 56 1.24 -23.54 7.60
C PHE A 56 1.78 -22.11 7.43
N LEU A 57 3.07 -21.90 7.74
CA LEU A 57 3.73 -20.61 7.57
C LEU A 57 3.75 -20.15 6.12
N LYS A 58 4.01 -21.05 5.17
CA LYS A 58 3.95 -20.74 3.73
C LYS A 58 2.57 -20.24 3.32
N THR A 59 1.49 -20.92 3.73
CA THR A 59 0.13 -20.47 3.46
C THR A 59 -0.14 -19.07 4.02
N LYS A 60 0.26 -18.83 5.27
CA LYS A 60 0.06 -17.53 5.92
C LYS A 60 0.84 -16.40 5.24
N ILE A 61 2.05 -16.68 4.77
CA ILE A 61 2.84 -15.73 3.96
C ILE A 61 2.10 -15.37 2.68
N SER A 62 1.62 -16.37 1.92
CA SER A 62 0.88 -16.10 0.68
C SER A 62 -0.42 -15.33 0.92
N GLU A 63 -1.13 -15.57 2.02
CA GLU A 63 -2.29 -14.76 2.40
C GLU A 63 -1.93 -13.30 2.70
N LEU A 64 -0.82 -13.06 3.39
CA LEU A 64 -0.34 -11.70 3.70
C LEU A 64 0.11 -10.96 2.44
N GLU A 65 0.83 -11.62 1.54
CA GLU A 65 1.24 -11.07 0.24
C GLU A 65 0.02 -10.64 -0.58
N ASN A 66 -1.01 -11.49 -0.65
CA ASN A 66 -2.25 -11.16 -1.35
C ASN A 66 -2.98 -9.96 -0.74
N LYS A 67 -3.03 -9.85 0.60
CA LYS A 67 -3.62 -8.69 1.28
C LYS A 67 -2.84 -7.41 1.00
N LEU A 68 -1.51 -7.48 0.99
CA LEU A 68 -0.66 -6.33 0.67
C LEU A 68 -0.95 -5.82 -0.73
N ILE A 69 -1.01 -6.71 -1.73
CA ILE A 69 -1.33 -6.34 -3.13
C ILE A 69 -2.70 -5.67 -3.22
N GLN A 70 -3.71 -6.13 -2.48
CA GLN A 70 -5.04 -5.50 -2.46
C GLN A 70 -5.02 -4.09 -1.88
N ILE A 71 -4.30 -3.90 -0.76
CA ILE A 71 -4.16 -2.59 -0.11
C ILE A 71 -3.43 -1.61 -1.02
N GLU A 72 -2.31 -2.02 -1.62
CA GLU A 72 -1.53 -1.18 -2.53
C GLU A 72 -2.37 -0.70 -3.72
N LYS A 73 -3.16 -1.59 -4.33
CA LYS A 73 -4.06 -1.23 -5.43
C LYS A 73 -5.13 -0.23 -5.01
N THR A 74 -5.73 -0.42 -3.85
CA THR A 74 -6.85 0.42 -3.38
C THR A 74 -6.37 1.84 -3.00
N THR A 75 -5.22 1.93 -2.34
CA THR A 75 -4.66 3.19 -1.84
C THR A 75 -4.27 4.14 -2.97
N LEU A 76 -3.72 3.61 -4.07
CA LEU A 76 -3.32 4.42 -5.22
C LEU A 76 -4.52 5.04 -5.95
N THR A 77 -5.63 4.31 -6.06
CA THR A 77 -6.83 4.82 -6.74
C THR A 77 -7.54 5.90 -5.92
N THR A 78 -7.69 5.71 -4.61
CA THR A 78 -8.42 6.67 -3.76
C THR A 78 -7.67 7.99 -3.59
N GLN A 79 -6.34 7.95 -3.45
CA GLN A 79 -5.53 9.16 -3.28
C GLN A 79 -5.52 10.04 -4.53
N LEU A 80 -5.50 9.43 -5.72
CA LEU A 80 -5.54 10.17 -6.98
C LEU A 80 -6.89 10.88 -7.16
N ASP A 81 -7.99 10.20 -6.85
CA ASP A 81 -9.33 10.77 -6.95
C ASP A 81 -9.55 11.89 -5.92
N GLU A 82 -9.11 11.71 -4.67
CA GLU A 82 -9.18 12.75 -3.64
C GLU A 82 -8.38 14.00 -4.01
N LEU A 83 -7.16 13.83 -4.53
CA LEU A 83 -6.34 14.95 -4.97
C LEU A 83 -6.97 15.70 -6.15
N ASN A 84 -7.57 14.97 -7.09
CA ASN A 84 -8.29 15.56 -8.21
C ASN A 84 -9.49 16.39 -7.74
N ILE A 85 -10.29 15.85 -6.81
CA ILE A 85 -11.43 16.57 -6.23
C ILE A 85 -10.97 17.83 -5.49
N LEU A 86 -9.90 17.75 -4.68
CA LEU A 86 -9.37 18.91 -3.97
C LEU A 86 -8.84 20.00 -4.91
N ASN A 87 -8.12 19.60 -5.96
CA ASN A 87 -7.65 20.53 -6.99
C ASN A 87 -8.81 21.20 -7.72
N GLU A 88 -9.84 20.43 -8.07
CA GLU A 88 -11.04 20.98 -8.70
C GLU A 88 -11.77 21.96 -7.78
N LEU A 89 -11.92 21.61 -6.50
CA LEU A 89 -12.60 22.45 -5.53
C LEU A 89 -11.85 23.75 -5.28
N ALA A 90 -10.52 23.70 -5.17
CA ALA A 90 -9.67 24.87 -5.06
C ALA A 90 -9.79 25.77 -6.30
N ASP A 91 -9.81 25.17 -7.50
CA ASP A 91 -9.97 25.89 -8.75
C ASP A 91 -11.35 26.57 -8.84
N ARG A 92 -12.43 25.85 -8.55
CA ARG A 92 -13.79 26.39 -8.49
C ARG A 92 -13.90 27.52 -7.47
N GLN A 93 -13.32 27.36 -6.28
CA GLN A 93 -13.32 28.39 -5.25
C GLN A 93 -12.59 29.66 -5.73
N SER A 94 -11.43 29.50 -6.39
CA SER A 94 -10.65 30.64 -6.92
C SER A 94 -11.39 31.42 -8.02
N ARG A 95 -12.30 30.74 -8.74
CA ARG A 95 -13.08 31.33 -9.84
C ARG A 95 -14.51 31.67 -9.45
N ALA A 96 -14.97 31.32 -8.25
CA ALA A 96 -16.35 31.52 -7.81
C ALA A 96 -16.78 33.00 -7.83
N GLN A 97 -15.84 33.91 -7.60
CA GLN A 97 -16.07 35.36 -7.61
C GLN A 97 -15.87 35.99 -9.00
N ASN A 98 -15.53 35.19 -10.02
CA ASN A 98 -15.30 35.68 -11.36
C ASN A 98 -16.58 35.55 -12.19
N ILE A 99 -17.03 36.68 -12.75
CA ILE A 99 -18.11 36.74 -13.74
C ILE A 99 -17.48 37.02 -15.11
N ILE A 100 -17.91 36.30 -16.15
CA ILE A 100 -17.51 36.56 -17.52
C ILE A 100 -18.71 37.06 -18.31
N LEU A 101 -18.63 38.29 -18.80
CA LEU A 101 -19.60 38.86 -19.73
C LEU A 101 -19.12 38.69 -21.17
N TYR A 102 -19.95 38.07 -21.98
CA TYR A 102 -19.71 37.92 -23.42
C TYR A 102 -20.46 38.99 -24.20
N ASN A 103 -19.98 39.28 -25.41
CA ASN A 103 -20.64 40.17 -26.38
C ASN A 103 -20.88 41.60 -25.86
N LEU A 104 -20.11 42.06 -24.87
CA LEU A 104 -20.12 43.45 -24.48
C LEU A 104 -19.32 44.25 -25.52
N PRO A 105 -19.93 45.22 -26.22
CA PRO A 105 -19.24 46.02 -27.23
C PRO A 105 -17.95 46.63 -26.69
N GLU A 106 -16.87 46.56 -27.49
CA GLU A 106 -15.60 47.20 -27.16
C GLU A 106 -15.51 48.54 -27.86
N ASN A 107 -15.17 49.59 -27.13
CA ASN A 107 -14.91 50.89 -27.72
C ASN A 107 -13.43 50.99 -28.12
N LEU A 108 -13.11 50.48 -29.31
CA LEU A 108 -11.73 50.46 -29.80
C LEU A 108 -11.26 51.83 -30.33
N ASN A 109 -12.18 52.73 -30.71
CA ASN A 109 -11.86 53.91 -31.54
C ASN A 109 -12.84 55.12 -31.38
N ASN A 110 -13.06 55.75 -30.22
CA ASN A 110 -13.84 57.02 -30.26
C ASN A 110 -13.57 58.06 -29.16
N THR A 111 -13.30 59.30 -29.60
CA THR A 111 -12.91 60.49 -28.81
C THR A 111 -14.06 61.36 -28.33
N GLN A 112 -15.33 61.01 -28.62
CA GLN A 112 -16.44 61.94 -28.33
C GLN A 112 -17.28 61.59 -27.10
N ILE A 113 -17.49 60.31 -26.74
CA ILE A 113 -17.95 59.92 -25.39
C ILE A 113 -17.39 58.50 -25.09
N PRO A 114 -16.33 58.36 -24.29
CA PRO A 114 -15.80 57.06 -23.93
C PRO A 114 -16.66 56.46 -22.82
N ILE A 115 -17.68 55.67 -23.18
CA ILE A 115 -18.31 54.80 -22.18
C ILE A 115 -17.29 53.73 -21.84
N SER A 116 -16.69 53.85 -20.65
CA SER A 116 -15.74 52.87 -20.13
C SER A 116 -16.46 51.56 -19.87
N ASP A 117 -15.74 50.43 -19.94
CA ASP A 117 -16.27 49.14 -19.48
C ASP A 117 -16.91 49.28 -18.10
N GLY A 118 -16.35 50.10 -17.21
CA GLY A 118 -16.92 50.39 -15.90
C GLY A 118 -18.31 51.04 -15.93
N ASP A 119 -18.60 51.91 -16.90
CA ASP A 119 -19.90 52.57 -17.01
C ASP A 119 -20.97 51.63 -17.58
N ASN A 120 -20.58 50.77 -18.53
CA ASN A 120 -21.43 49.68 -19.00
C ASN A 120 -21.78 48.72 -17.87
N LEU A 121 -20.80 48.35 -17.04
CA LEU A 121 -21.03 47.49 -15.88
C LEU A 121 -21.99 48.14 -14.87
N LYS A 122 -21.80 49.43 -14.54
CA LYS A 122 -22.72 50.15 -13.64
C LYS A 122 -24.16 50.10 -14.13
N LEU A 123 -24.38 50.30 -15.44
CA LEU A 123 -25.72 50.24 -16.03
C LEU A 123 -26.32 48.83 -15.93
N ILE A 124 -25.55 47.81 -16.28
CA ILE A 124 -25.99 46.41 -16.22
C ILE A 124 -26.35 46.00 -14.79
N PHE A 125 -25.49 46.26 -13.82
CA PHE A 125 -25.75 45.88 -12.42
C PHE A 125 -26.90 46.68 -11.80
N LYS A 126 -27.05 47.95 -12.18
CA LYS A 126 -28.22 48.77 -11.79
C LYS A 126 -29.52 48.18 -12.33
N GLU A 127 -29.55 47.77 -13.60
CA GLU A 127 -30.72 47.13 -14.21
C GLU A 127 -31.05 45.78 -13.55
N MET A 128 -30.01 45.00 -13.22
CA MET A 128 -30.17 43.73 -12.49
C MET A 128 -30.57 43.91 -11.02
N LYS A 129 -30.60 45.15 -10.50
CA LYS A 129 -30.86 45.47 -9.07
C LYS A 129 -29.91 44.75 -8.12
N VAL A 130 -28.66 44.55 -8.53
CA VAL A 130 -27.61 43.92 -7.73
C VAL A 130 -26.64 45.00 -7.28
N ASP A 131 -26.37 45.04 -5.96
CA ASP A 131 -25.32 45.90 -5.44
C ASP A 131 -23.96 45.39 -5.91
N TYR A 132 -23.19 46.26 -6.54
CA TYR A 132 -21.99 45.89 -7.27
C TYR A 132 -20.80 46.70 -6.76
N ASN A 133 -19.89 46.00 -6.09
CA ASN A 133 -18.58 46.51 -5.75
C ASN A 133 -17.49 45.56 -6.27
N PRO A 134 -17.07 45.70 -7.54
CA PRO A 134 -16.01 44.88 -8.10
C PRO A 134 -14.67 45.24 -7.49
N ILE A 135 -13.79 44.26 -7.36
CA ILE A 135 -12.37 44.51 -7.10
C ILE A 135 -11.68 44.91 -8.40
N ASN A 136 -11.98 44.21 -9.50
CA ASN A 136 -11.29 44.39 -10.76
C ASN A 136 -12.16 43.97 -11.96
N PHE A 137 -11.93 44.56 -13.13
CA PHE A 137 -12.48 44.09 -14.40
C PHE A 137 -11.45 44.26 -15.53
N ASN A 138 -11.35 43.26 -16.40
CA ASN A 138 -10.40 43.24 -17.50
C ASN A 138 -10.90 42.41 -18.68
N ARG A 139 -10.66 42.88 -19.91
CA ARG A 139 -10.95 42.10 -21.13
C ARG A 139 -9.97 40.92 -21.25
N LEU A 140 -10.48 39.76 -21.63
CA LEU A 140 -9.70 38.52 -21.80
C LEU A 140 -9.22 38.37 -23.24
N GLY A 141 -7.91 38.15 -23.41
CA GLY A 141 -7.28 37.91 -24.71
C GLY A 141 -6.85 39.17 -25.47
N LYS A 142 -6.29 38.97 -26.66
CA LYS A 142 -5.78 40.04 -27.53
C LYS A 142 -6.93 40.66 -28.35
N PRO A 143 -6.90 41.98 -28.63
CA PRO A 143 -7.88 42.61 -29.50
C PRO A 143 -8.00 41.89 -30.85
N SER A 144 -9.22 41.76 -31.34
CA SER A 144 -9.53 41.10 -32.61
C SER A 144 -10.82 41.68 -33.19
N ASP A 145 -11.25 41.20 -34.36
CA ASP A 145 -12.53 41.58 -34.96
C ASP A 145 -13.76 41.15 -34.13
N ARG A 146 -13.56 40.30 -33.11
CA ARG A 146 -14.60 39.88 -32.16
C ARG A 146 -14.42 40.58 -30.82
N THR A 147 -15.55 40.93 -30.20
CA THR A 147 -15.60 41.44 -28.82
C THR A 147 -15.06 40.40 -27.86
N ARG A 148 -14.01 40.76 -27.12
CA ARG A 148 -13.39 39.99 -26.06
C ARG A 148 -14.31 39.89 -24.86
N PRO A 149 -14.34 38.72 -24.20
CA PRO A 149 -15.05 38.58 -22.94
C PRO A 149 -14.50 39.54 -21.88
N LEU A 150 -15.39 40.14 -21.09
CA LEU A 150 -15.01 40.96 -19.95
C LEU A 150 -15.05 40.10 -18.68
N LYS A 151 -13.88 39.88 -18.06
CA LYS A 151 -13.79 39.25 -16.75
C LYS A 151 -14.00 40.31 -15.68
N ILE A 152 -14.84 40.00 -14.71
CA ILE A 152 -15.11 40.81 -13.54
C ILE A 152 -14.78 39.95 -12.33
N THR A 153 -14.03 40.49 -11.37
CA THR A 153 -13.74 39.85 -10.10
C THR A 153 -14.45 40.62 -9.01
N LEU A 154 -15.44 39.99 -8.38
CA LEU A 154 -16.23 40.57 -7.30
C LEU A 154 -15.45 40.60 -5.99
N ALA A 155 -15.81 41.53 -5.10
CA ALA A 155 -15.31 41.50 -3.74
C ALA A 155 -15.89 40.31 -2.97
N ASP A 156 -15.04 39.65 -2.19
CA ASP A 156 -15.49 38.58 -1.31
C ASP A 156 -16.48 39.14 -0.30
N LYS A 157 -17.70 38.58 -0.25
CA LYS A 157 -18.64 38.92 0.82
C LYS A 157 -18.06 38.27 2.06
N LYS A 158 -17.45 39.05 2.96
CA LYS A 158 -17.09 38.57 4.30
C LYS A 158 -18.35 37.96 4.91
N ILE A 159 -18.41 36.63 4.93
CA ILE A 159 -19.39 35.91 5.72
C ILE A 159 -18.90 36.08 7.16
N TYR A 160 -19.46 37.07 7.85
CA TYR A 160 -19.35 37.11 9.31
C TYR A 160 -20.16 35.91 9.81
N LEU A 161 -19.45 34.85 10.21
CA LEU A 161 -19.99 33.75 11.02
C LEU A 161 -20.30 34.27 12.43
#